data_AF-A0A8T6SEX8-F1
#
_entry.id   AF-A0A8T6SEX8-F1
#
_cell.length_a   1.000
_cell.length_b   1.000
_cell.length_c   1.000
_cell.angle_alpha   90.00
_cell.angle_beta   90.00
_cell.angle_gamma   90.00
#
_symmetry.space_group_name_H-M   'P 1'
#
loop_
_entity.id
_entity.type
_entity.pdbx_description
1 polymer ?
#
loop_
_entity_poly.entity_id
_entity_poly.type
_entity_poly.pdbx_seq_one_letter_code
_entity_poly.pdbx_strand_id
1 'polypeptide(L)'
;ELYAPQTALEKFDVEGHPVISGDEINGIQVLESDCWGAEESVSYFYKGILHTGDSAAYPTAEGVKVIFSACFPDYYDEYLSESKRLAPELVIPFHYDPAEELEDAQGLVEQLKNAGIHSRILGIGESIEV
;
A
#
# COMPACT_ATOMS: atom_id res chain seq x y z
N GLU A 1 -1.99 20.68 -5.05
CA GLU A 1 -0.51 20.72 -4.99
C GLU A 1 0.00 19.29 -5.18
N LEU A 2 1.09 19.10 -5.91
CA LEU A 2 1.70 17.78 -6.14
C LEU A 2 2.76 17.54 -5.08
N TYR A 3 2.73 16.36 -4.46
CA TYR A 3 3.73 15.89 -3.51
C TYR A 3 4.27 14.55 -4.00
N ALA A 4 5.58 14.43 -4.16
CA ALA A 4 6.21 13.21 -4.67
C ALA A 4 7.70 13.15 -4.25
N PRO A 5 8.34 11.97 -4.29
CA PRO A 5 9.78 11.88 -4.11
C PRO A 5 10.53 12.80 -5.08
N GLN A 6 11.68 13.34 -4.65
CA GLN A 6 12.45 14.30 -5.44
C GLN A 6 12.88 13.69 -6.77
N THR A 7 13.33 12.43 -6.74
CA THR A 7 13.71 11.66 -7.94
C THR A 7 12.58 11.59 -8.97
N ALA A 8 11.33 11.48 -8.55
CA ALA A 8 10.17 11.45 -9.46
C ALA A 8 9.94 12.83 -10.10
N LEU A 9 9.99 13.92 -9.31
CA LEU A 9 9.81 15.27 -9.83
C LEU A 9 10.89 15.62 -10.87
N GLU A 10 12.15 15.30 -10.58
CA GLU A 10 13.28 15.57 -11.47
C GLU A 10 13.25 14.70 -12.73
N LYS A 11 12.99 13.40 -12.60
CA LYS A 11 12.98 12.46 -13.73
C LYS A 11 11.91 12.80 -14.77
N PHE A 12 10.77 13.30 -14.33
CA PHE A 12 9.64 13.62 -15.19
C PHE A 12 9.51 15.13 -15.51
N ASP A 13 10.43 15.97 -15.01
CA ASP A 13 10.42 17.43 -15.19
C ASP A 13 9.07 18.06 -14.78
N VAL A 14 8.60 17.71 -13.58
CA VAL A 14 7.30 18.16 -13.04
C VAL A 14 7.51 19.04 -11.81
N GLU A 15 6.85 20.20 -11.77
CA GLU A 15 6.82 21.05 -10.58
C GLU A 15 5.98 20.41 -9.46
N GLY A 16 6.56 20.36 -8.26
CA GLY A 16 5.90 19.82 -7.07
C GLY A 16 6.71 20.05 -5.81
N HIS A 17 6.19 19.54 -4.70
CA HIS A 17 6.85 19.57 -3.40
C HIS A 17 7.51 18.21 -3.14
N PRO A 18 8.84 18.14 -2.99
CA PRO A 18 9.52 16.90 -2.65
C PRO A 18 9.06 16.42 -1.27
N VAL A 19 8.94 15.11 -1.09
CA VAL A 19 8.61 14.50 0.20
C VAL A 19 9.59 13.39 0.56
N ILE A 20 9.83 13.23 1.85
CA ILE A 20 10.66 12.17 2.43
C ILE A 20 9.93 11.50 3.61
N SER A 21 10.40 10.32 4.00
CA SER A 21 9.93 9.65 5.22
C SER A 21 10.06 10.58 6.44
N GLY A 22 8.98 10.67 7.22
CA GLY A 22 8.88 11.55 8.39
C GLY A 22 8.15 12.86 8.13
N ASP A 23 7.88 13.22 6.87
CA ASP A 23 7.07 14.39 6.54
C ASP A 23 5.59 14.20 6.90
N GLU A 24 4.88 15.32 7.08
CA GLU A 24 3.43 15.36 7.25
C GLU A 24 2.77 16.38 6.31
N ILE A 25 1.73 15.95 5.59
CA ILE A 25 1.04 16.74 4.58
C ILE A 25 -0.45 16.75 4.90
N ASN A 26 -0.97 17.84 5.45
CA ASN A 26 -2.39 17.96 5.81
C ASN A 26 -2.91 16.78 6.69
N GLY A 27 -2.07 16.28 7.61
CA GLY A 27 -2.37 15.14 8.47
C GLY A 27 -2.06 13.76 7.87
N ILE A 28 -1.54 13.69 6.64
CA ILE A 28 -1.05 12.47 5.99
C ILE A 28 0.42 12.31 6.36
N GLN A 29 0.76 11.19 6.99
CA GLN A 29 2.14 10.85 7.32
C GLN A 29 2.81 10.19 6.10
N VAL A 30 4.00 10.67 5.76
CA VAL A 30 4.86 10.06 4.74
C VAL A 30 5.80 9.09 5.45
N LEU A 31 5.76 7.83 5.04
CA LEU A 31 6.49 6.74 5.67
C LEU A 31 7.52 6.14 4.73
N GLU A 32 8.55 5.54 5.31
CA GLU A 32 9.55 4.77 4.58
C GLU A 32 8.89 3.62 3.81
N SER A 33 9.37 3.37 2.60
CA SER A 33 8.86 2.32 1.72
C SER A 33 10.05 1.75 0.95
N ASP A 34 10.23 0.43 1.05
CA ASP A 34 11.25 -0.27 0.29
C ASP A 34 10.58 -0.93 -0.93
N CYS A 35 10.65 -0.25 -2.07
CA CYS A 35 10.05 -0.72 -3.31
C CYS A 35 11.16 -1.18 -4.25
N TRP A 36 11.04 -2.42 -4.73
CA TRP A 36 12.05 -3.02 -5.59
C TRP A 36 12.25 -2.19 -6.87
N GLY A 37 13.50 -1.81 -7.14
CA GLY A 37 13.89 -1.06 -8.34
C GLY A 37 13.60 0.45 -8.30
N ALA A 38 13.04 0.97 -7.20
CA ALA A 38 12.88 2.41 -6.99
C ALA A 38 14.13 3.02 -6.36
N GLU A 39 14.54 4.20 -6.86
CA GLU A 39 15.60 5.00 -6.22
C GLU A 39 15.10 5.64 -4.93
N GLU A 40 13.86 6.11 -4.95
CA GLU A 40 13.11 6.56 -3.78
C GLU A 40 11.67 6.07 -3.87
N SER A 41 11.10 5.67 -2.73
CA SER A 41 9.70 5.32 -2.59
C SER A 41 9.21 5.75 -1.22
N VAL A 42 7.92 6.07 -1.13
CA VAL A 42 7.26 6.42 0.13
C VAL A 42 5.90 5.74 0.21
N SER A 43 5.52 5.38 1.44
CA SER A 43 4.20 4.91 1.81
C SER A 43 3.43 6.05 2.47
N TYR A 44 2.10 5.95 2.53
CA TYR A 44 1.27 6.97 3.14
C TYR A 44 0.36 6.40 4.21
N PHE A 45 0.27 7.09 5.34
CA PHE A 45 -0.66 6.75 6.41
C PHE A 45 -1.56 7.92 6.76
N TYR A 46 -2.88 7.67 6.81
CA TYR A 46 -3.87 8.67 7.15
C TYR A 46 -5.07 8.05 7.86
N LYS A 47 -5.34 8.48 9.09
CA LYS A 47 -6.53 8.09 9.87
C LYS A 47 -6.79 6.56 9.92
N GLY A 48 -5.74 5.77 10.09
CA GLY A 48 -5.83 4.31 10.15
C GLY A 48 -5.80 3.62 8.78
N ILE A 49 -5.65 4.36 7.68
CA ILE A 49 -5.48 3.81 6.34
C ILE A 49 -4.00 3.85 6.00
N LEU A 50 -3.41 2.67 5.75
CA LEU A 50 -2.04 2.53 5.27
C LEU A 50 -2.06 2.17 3.78
N HIS A 51 -1.42 2.99 2.96
CA HIS A 51 -1.17 2.72 1.55
C HIS A 51 0.32 2.42 1.38
N THR A 52 0.64 1.16 1.06
CA THR A 52 2.02 0.64 1.09
C THR A 52 2.80 0.90 -0.20
N GLY A 53 2.12 1.42 -1.23
CA GLY A 53 2.65 1.38 -2.58
C GLY A 53 2.88 -0.08 -2.99
N ASP A 54 3.93 -0.31 -3.77
CA ASP A 54 4.22 -1.63 -4.33
C ASP A 54 5.14 -2.47 -3.42
N SER A 55 5.36 -2.00 -2.17
CA SER A 55 6.26 -2.64 -1.23
C SER A 55 5.64 -3.86 -0.55
N ALA A 56 6.44 -4.93 -0.45
CA ALA A 56 6.16 -6.09 0.40
C ALA A 56 6.62 -5.91 1.86
N ALA A 57 7.34 -4.82 2.16
CA ALA A 57 7.82 -4.48 3.50
C ALA A 57 7.05 -3.26 4.01
N TYR A 58 6.06 -3.46 4.88
CA TYR A 58 5.19 -2.37 5.30
C TYR A 58 5.87 -1.52 6.38
N PRO A 59 5.72 -0.19 6.33
CA PRO A 59 6.17 0.65 7.43
C PRO A 59 5.40 0.34 8.71
N THR A 60 5.97 0.75 9.85
CA THR A 60 5.26 0.68 11.13
C THR A 60 4.35 1.89 11.27
N ALA A 61 3.08 1.65 11.61
CA ALA A 61 2.11 2.68 11.97
C ALA A 61 1.20 2.15 13.10
N GLU A 62 0.80 3.02 14.01
CA GLU A 62 -0.11 2.65 15.10
C GLU A 62 -1.58 2.83 14.68
N GLY A 63 -2.43 1.87 15.07
CA GLY A 63 -3.88 1.96 14.81
C GLY A 63 -4.27 1.77 13.35
N VAL A 64 -3.54 0.94 12.61
CA VAL A 64 -3.88 0.55 11.24
C VAL A 64 -5.20 -0.21 11.24
N LYS A 65 -6.18 0.30 10.50
CA LYS A 65 -7.50 -0.31 10.27
C LYS A 65 -7.59 -0.94 8.89
N VAL A 66 -7.11 -0.22 7.87
CA VAL A 66 -7.16 -0.66 6.47
C VAL A 66 -5.77 -0.62 5.88
N ILE A 67 -5.37 -1.69 5.19
CA ILE A 67 -4.17 -1.73 4.37
C ILE A 67 -4.57 -1.86 2.90
N PHE A 68 -4.07 -0.97 2.06
CA PHE A 68 -4.00 -1.18 0.61
C PHE A 68 -2.65 -1.78 0.29
N SER A 69 -2.64 -3.04 -0.18
CA SER A 69 -1.42 -3.82 -0.46
C SER A 69 -1.35 -4.20 -1.93
N ALA A 70 -0.16 -4.11 -2.54
CA ALA A 70 0.10 -4.82 -3.79
C ALA A 70 -0.15 -6.33 -3.62
N CYS A 71 -0.33 -7.05 -4.73
CA CYS A 71 -0.68 -8.47 -4.70
C CYS A 71 0.14 -9.36 -5.62
N PHE A 72 1.41 -9.03 -5.83
CA PHE A 72 2.32 -9.91 -6.57
C PHE A 72 2.47 -11.28 -5.89
N PRO A 73 2.22 -12.41 -6.60
CA PRO A 73 2.24 -13.75 -6.03
C PRO A 73 3.55 -14.14 -5.34
N ASP A 74 4.67 -13.64 -5.86
CA ASP A 74 6.01 -13.90 -5.32
C ASP A 74 6.21 -13.36 -3.89
N TYR A 75 5.33 -12.47 -3.42
CA TYR A 75 5.42 -11.80 -2.11
C TYR A 75 4.23 -12.08 -1.18
N TYR A 76 3.40 -13.09 -1.46
CA TYR A 76 2.23 -13.40 -0.62
C TYR A 76 2.58 -13.67 0.84
N ASP A 77 3.66 -14.40 1.10
CA ASP A 77 4.08 -14.73 2.46
C ASP A 77 4.50 -13.47 3.23
N GLU A 78 5.18 -12.54 2.55
CA GLU A 78 5.57 -11.24 3.08
C GLU A 78 4.33 -10.38 3.38
N TYR A 79 3.41 -10.21 2.43
CA TYR A 79 2.16 -9.46 2.65
C TYR A 79 1.35 -10.04 3.82
N LEU A 80 1.29 -11.37 3.93
CA LEU A 80 0.61 -12.05 5.01
C LEU A 80 1.30 -11.82 6.36
N SER A 81 2.62 -11.92 6.40
CA SER A 81 3.42 -11.66 7.61
C SER A 81 3.23 -10.23 8.10
N GLU A 82 3.32 -9.26 7.20
CA GLU A 82 3.19 -7.85 7.51
C GLU A 82 1.76 -7.48 7.93
N SER A 83 0.75 -8.09 7.28
CA SER A 83 -0.65 -7.95 7.69
C SER A 83 -0.89 -8.53 9.09
N LYS A 84 -0.29 -9.67 9.43
CA LYS A 84 -0.37 -10.21 10.81
C LYS A 84 0.30 -9.30 11.82
N ARG A 85 1.45 -8.72 11.46
CA ARG A 85 2.23 -7.82 12.32
C ARG A 85 1.45 -6.54 12.64
N LEU A 86 0.78 -5.96 11.66
CA LEU A 86 0.01 -4.72 11.82
C LEU A 86 -1.43 -4.94 12.31
N ALA A 87 -1.94 -6.16 12.21
CA ALA A 87 -3.28 -6.57 12.66
C ALA A 87 -4.42 -5.62 12.21
N PRO A 88 -4.56 -5.36 10.90
CA PRO A 88 -5.62 -4.48 10.39
C PRO A 88 -6.99 -5.14 10.50
N GLU A 89 -8.04 -4.31 10.46
CA GLU A 89 -9.42 -4.77 10.35
C GLU A 89 -9.78 -5.26 8.94
N LEU A 90 -9.09 -4.73 7.91
CA LEU A 90 -9.31 -5.05 6.50
C LEU A 90 -8.02 -4.87 5.67
N VAL A 91 -7.74 -5.82 4.78
CA VAL A 91 -6.72 -5.68 3.73
C VAL A 91 -7.41 -5.65 2.37
N ILE A 92 -6.99 -4.74 1.50
CA ILE A 92 -7.51 -4.57 0.15
C ILE A 92 -6.34 -4.71 -0.83
N PRO A 93 -6.30 -5.79 -1.61
CA PRO A 93 -5.35 -5.91 -2.72
C PRO A 93 -5.55 -4.81 -3.76
N PHE A 94 -4.47 -4.26 -4.28
CA PHE A 94 -4.43 -3.38 -5.43
C PHE A 94 -3.20 -3.68 -6.29
N HIS A 95 -2.96 -2.84 -7.30
CA HIS A 95 -1.80 -2.95 -8.20
C HIS A 95 -1.80 -4.24 -9.04
N TYR A 96 -2.94 -4.50 -9.68
CA TYR A 96 -3.14 -5.59 -10.65
C TYR A 96 -4.05 -5.10 -11.79
N ASP A 97 -3.89 -5.64 -12.99
CA ASP A 97 -4.87 -5.48 -14.08
C ASP A 97 -6.06 -6.44 -13.85
N PRO A 98 -7.30 -5.95 -13.66
CA PRO A 98 -8.46 -6.82 -13.47
C PRO A 98 -8.78 -7.75 -14.67
N ALA A 99 -8.24 -7.48 -15.86
CA ALA A 99 -8.41 -8.32 -17.04
C ALA A 99 -7.39 -9.46 -17.14
N GLU A 100 -6.19 -9.28 -16.60
CA GLU A 100 -5.08 -10.22 -16.75
C GLU A 100 -4.63 -10.86 -15.42
N GLU A 101 -4.66 -10.08 -14.33
CA GLU A 101 -4.02 -10.40 -13.04
C GLU A 101 -5.04 -10.48 -11.89
N LEU A 102 -6.33 -10.66 -12.20
CA LEU A 102 -7.36 -10.81 -11.17
C LEU A 102 -7.09 -11.99 -10.23
N GLU A 103 -6.45 -13.05 -10.73
CA GLU A 103 -6.09 -14.22 -9.94
C GLU A 103 -5.05 -13.90 -8.86
N ASP A 104 -4.22 -12.89 -9.07
CA ASP A 104 -3.23 -12.44 -8.08
C ASP A 104 -3.92 -11.78 -6.88
N ALA A 105 -4.88 -10.89 -7.15
CA ALA A 105 -5.69 -10.29 -6.09
C ALA A 105 -6.51 -11.36 -5.34
N GLN A 106 -7.02 -12.37 -6.05
CA GLN A 106 -7.79 -13.47 -5.46
C GLN A 106 -6.91 -14.37 -4.58
N GLY A 107 -5.69 -14.68 -5.03
CA GLY A 107 -4.74 -15.51 -4.30
C GLY A 107 -4.35 -14.87 -2.97
N LEU A 108 -4.02 -13.57 -2.96
CA LEU A 108 -3.72 -12.85 -1.72
C LEU A 108 -4.93 -12.84 -0.76
N VAL A 109 -6.14 -12.58 -1.28
CA VAL A 109 -7.38 -12.61 -0.48
C VAL A 109 -7.61 -13.97 0.16
N GLU A 110 -7.40 -15.05 -0.58
CA GLU A 110 -7.54 -16.41 -0.07
C GLU A 110 -6.56 -16.68 1.07
N GLN A 111 -5.28 -16.33 0.89
CA GLN A 111 -4.25 -16.51 1.93
C GLN A 111 -4.57 -15.72 3.21
N LEU A 112 -4.95 -14.45 3.07
CA LEU A 112 -5.31 -13.59 4.20
C LEU A 112 -6.53 -14.15 4.95
N LYS A 113 -7.57 -14.56 4.22
CA LYS A 113 -8.77 -15.16 4.82
C LYS A 113 -8.48 -16.48 5.53
N ASN A 114 -7.66 -17.35 4.93
CA ASN A 114 -7.24 -18.61 5.54
C ASN A 114 -6.46 -18.39 6.84
N ALA A 115 -5.79 -17.24 6.98
CA ALA A 115 -5.11 -16.81 8.19
C ALA A 115 -6.00 -16.03 9.18
N GLY A 116 -7.29 -15.85 8.88
CA GLY A 116 -8.24 -15.14 9.74
C GLY A 116 -8.22 -13.61 9.60
N ILE A 117 -7.58 -13.07 8.55
CA ILE A 117 -7.57 -11.63 8.25
C ILE A 117 -8.68 -11.33 7.24
N HIS A 118 -9.49 -10.31 7.52
CA HIS A 118 -10.51 -9.89 6.56
C HIS A 118 -9.85 -9.26 5.34
N SER A 119 -10.23 -9.74 4.16
CA SER A 119 -9.74 -9.21 2.90
C SER A 119 -10.82 -9.28 1.84
N ARG A 120 -10.85 -8.30 0.93
CA ARG A 120 -11.77 -8.29 -0.21
C ARG A 120 -11.18 -7.50 -1.38
N ILE A 121 -11.55 -7.93 -2.58
CA ILE A 121 -11.31 -7.15 -3.81
C ILE A 121 -12.34 -6.03 -3.87
N LEU A 122 -11.92 -4.83 -4.22
CA LEU A 122 -12.81 -3.74 -4.62
C LEU A 122 -12.98 -3.73 -6.13
N GLY A 123 -14.23 -3.59 -6.59
CA GLY A 123 -14.51 -3.34 -8.00
C GLY A 123 -14.08 -1.94 -8.44
N ILE A 124 -13.91 -1.74 -9.75
CA ILE A 124 -13.63 -0.43 -10.32
C ILE A 124 -14.77 0.54 -9.94
N GLY A 125 -14.40 1.65 -9.28
CA GLY A 125 -15.35 2.67 -8.83
C GLY A 125 -16.09 2.32 -7.52
N GLU A 126 -15.80 1.17 -6.91
CA GLU A 126 -16.31 0.84 -5.57
C GLU A 126 -15.61 1.70 -4.50
N SER A 127 -16.31 1.95 -3.40
CA SER A 127 -15.79 2.67 -2.23
C SER A 127 -16.03 1.89 -0.94
N ILE A 128 -15.30 2.27 0.11
CA ILE A 128 -15.46 1.76 1.47
C ILE A 128 -15.68 2.91 2.44
N GLU A 129 -16.31 2.61 3.58
CA GLU A 129 -16.39 3.50 4.72
C GLU A 129 -15.51 2.95 5.86
N VAL A 130 -14.76 3.83 6.53
CA VAL A 130 -13.73 3.52 7.54
C VAL A 130 -13.86 4.43 8.76
#